data_AF-A0A1L6MVX2-F1
#
_entry.id   AF-A0A1L6MVX2-F1
#
_cell.length_a   1.000
_cell.length_b   1.000
_cell.length_c   1.000
_cell.angle_alpha   90.00
_cell.angle_beta   90.00
_cell.angle_gamma   90.00
#
_symmetry.space_group_name_H-M   'P 1'
#
loop_
_entity.id
_entity.type
_entity.pdbx_description
1 polymer ?
#
loop_
_entity_poly.entity_id
_entity_poly.type
_entity_poly.pdbx_seq_one_letter_code
_entity_poly.pdbx_strand_id
1 'polypeptide(L)' 'MGNMGAGELLVIALIALLLFGAGRIAEVGKGLGQGIRNFKQGLREGDREPSKRDDEDRRA' A
#
# COMPACT_ATOMS: atom_id res chain seq x y z
N MET A 1 21.51 0.27 -29.52
CA MET A 1 21.29 1.43 -28.63
C MET A 1 20.01 1.18 -27.85
N GLY A 2 20.03 1.32 -26.52
CA GLY A 2 18.82 1.38 -25.70
C GLY A 2 18.32 0.07 -25.08
N ASN A 3 19.13 -0.60 -24.25
CA ASN A 3 18.61 -1.51 -23.22
C ASN A 3 18.76 -0.86 -21.82
N MET A 4 18.55 0.46 -21.73
CA MET A 4 18.39 1.20 -20.46
C MET A 4 17.04 0.86 -19.80
N GLY A 5 16.71 -0.42 -19.71
CA GLY A 5 15.38 -0.86 -19.30
C GLY A 5 15.39 -1.40 -17.89
N ALA A 6 16.14 -2.49 -17.69
CA ALA A 6 16.06 -3.27 -16.45
C ALA A 6 17.42 -3.54 -15.80
N GLY A 7 18.49 -3.72 -16.59
CA GLY A 7 19.83 -4.05 -16.06
C GLY A 7 20.42 -2.92 -15.21
N GLU A 8 20.41 -1.68 -15.71
CA GLU A 8 20.92 -0.52 -14.98
C GLU A 8 20.07 -0.22 -13.74
N LEU A 9 18.74 -0.33 -13.83
CA LEU A 9 17.86 -0.18 -12.67
C LEU A 9 18.15 -1.23 -11.60
N LEU A 10 18.44 -2.47 -11.98
CA LEU A 10 18.78 -3.53 -11.04
C LEU A 10 20.11 -3.25 -10.34
N VAL A 11 21.12 -2.74 -11.07
CA VAL A 11 22.40 -2.32 -10.49
C VAL A 11 22.22 -1.14 -9.53
N ILE A 12 21.44 -0.13 -9.90
CA ILE A 12 21.12 1.01 -9.03
C ILE A 12 20.37 0.54 -7.78
N ALA A 13 19.38 -0.33 -7.94
CA ALA A 13 18.62 -0.91 -6.84
C ALA A 13 19.52 -1.73 -5.91
N LEU A 14 20.49 -2.47 -6.45
CA LEU A 14 21.45 -3.23 -5.66
C LEU A 14 22.37 -2.30 -4.85
N ILE A 15 22.89 -1.23 -5.47
CA ILE A 15 23.70 -0.22 -4.78
C ILE A 15 22.87 0.46 -3.68
N ALA A 16 21.64 0.87 -3.98
CA ALA A 16 20.74 1.46 -3.00
C ALA A 16 20.44 0.48 -1.84
N LEU A 17 20.25 -0.81 -2.13
CA LEU A 17 20.04 -1.83 -1.11
C LEU A 17 21.28 -2.01 -0.21
N LEU A 18 22.49 -1.88 -0.75
CA LEU A 18 23.72 -1.93 0.05
C LEU A 18 23.90 -0.68 0.93
N LEU A 19 23.55 0.50 0.42
CA LEU A 19 23.67 1.76 1.17
C LEU A 19 22.62 1.88 2.29
N PHE A 20 21.37 1.57 1.98
CA PHE A 20 20.25 1.72 2.92
C PHE A 20 19.99 0.44 3.73
N GLY A 21 20.37 -0.73 3.21
CA GLY A 21 20.08 -2.03 3.80
C GLY A 21 18.65 -2.50 3.53
N ALA A 22 18.45 -3.83 3.51
CA ALA A 22 17.13 -4.44 3.32
C ALA A 22 16.12 -4.05 4.40
N GLY A 23 16.59 -3.85 5.65
CA GLY A 23 15.75 -3.48 6.78
C GLY A 23 15.07 -2.11 6.61
N ARG A 24 15.81 -1.10 6.15
CA ARG A 24 15.28 0.27 5.97
C ARG A 24 14.26 0.33 4.83
N ILE A 25 14.53 -0.36 3.71
CA ILE A 25 13.55 -0.45 2.61
C ILE A 25 12.27 -1.15 3.07
N ALA A 26 12.38 -2.23 3.85
CA ALA A 26 11.22 -2.93 4.39
C ALA A 26 10.43 -2.07 5.40
N GLU A 27 11.10 -1.28 6.22
CA GLU A 27 10.49 -0.36 7.19
C GLU A 27 9.70 0.75 6.48
N VAL A 28 10.29 1.39 5.48
CA VAL A 28 9.62 2.39 4.64
C VAL A 28 8.44 1.78 3.88
N GLY A 29 8.63 0.59 3.29
CA GLY A 29 7.57 -0.13 2.58
C GLY A 29 6.38 -0.49 3.47
N LYS A 30 6.63 -0.91 4.72
CA LYS A 30 5.57 -1.16 5.70
C LYS A 30 4.78 0.11 6.01
N GLY A 31 5.46 1.24 6.24
CA GLY A 31 4.81 2.53 6.51
C GLY A 31 3.95 3.01 5.33
N LEU A 32 4.50 2.96 4.11
CA LEU A 32 3.78 3.29 2.88
C LEU A 32 2.58 2.37 2.65
N GLY A 33 2.75 1.06 2.86
CA GLY A 33 1.68 0.08 2.71
C GLY A 33 0.52 0.29 3.68
N GLN A 34 0.81 0.60 4.94
CA GLN A 34 -0.20 0.96 5.93
C GLN A 34 -0.92 2.26 5.54
N GLY A 35 -0.18 3.28 5.08
CA GLY A 35 -0.76 4.53 4.60
C GLY A 35 -1.73 4.33 3.44
N ILE A 36 -1.32 3.57 2.41
CA ILE A 36 -2.16 3.23 1.25
C ILE A 36 -3.38 2.42 1.68
N ARG A 37 -3.22 1.45 2.60
CA ARG A 37 -4.33 0.64 3.11
C ARG A 37 -5.38 1.50 3.81
N ASN A 38 -4.94 2.40 4.70
CA ASN A 38 -5.83 3.29 5.44
C ASN A 38 -6.50 4.31 4.51
N PHE A 39 -5.76 4.85 3.53
CA PHE A 39 -6.30 5.73 2.50
C PHE A 39 -7.40 5.04 1.68
N LYS A 40 -7.15 3.81 1.24
CA LYS A 40 -8.14 3.01 0.50
C LYS A 40 -9.35 2.63 1.35
N GLN A 41 -9.16 2.38 2.64
CA GLN A 41 -10.26 2.11 3.57
C GLN A 41 -11.13 3.35 3.77
N GLY A 42 -10.52 4.52 4.02
CA GLY A 42 -11.26 5.78 4.17
C GLY A 42 -12.05 6.17 2.92
N LEU A 43 -11.50 5.94 1.72
CA LEU A 43 -12.24 6.11 0.48
C LEU A 43 -13.45 5.16 0.36
N ARG A 44 -13.33 3.93 0.86
CA ARG A 44 -14.40 2.92 0.84
C ARG A 44 -15.49 3.15 1.89
N GLU A 45 -15.12 3.63 3.08
CA GLU A 45 -16.05 4.02 4.14
C GLU A 45 -16.79 5.30 3.75
N GLY A 46 -16.11 6.28 3.13
CA GLY A 46 -16.75 7.47 2.59
C GLY A 46 -17.78 7.18 1.49
N ASP A 47 -17.58 6.11 0.72
CA ASP A 47 -18.53 5.61 -0.29
C ASP A 47 -19.60 4.66 0.29
N ARG A 48 -19.47 4.22 1.54
CA ARG A 48 -20.36 3.25 2.18
C ARG A 48 -20.75 3.66 3.59
N GLU A 49 -21.72 4.56 3.70
CA GLU A 49 -22.79 4.44 4.72
C GLU A 49 -24.01 5.31 4.31
N PRO A 50 -25.27 4.88 4.54
CA PRO A 50 -25.73 3.71 5.29
C PRO A 50 -26.66 2.77 4.50
N SER A 51 -26.29 1.51 4.35
CA SER A 51 -27.25 0.43 4.08
C SER A 51 -26.73 -0.83 4.75
N LYS A 52 -27.17 -1.07 5.99
CA LYS A 52 -27.22 -2.36 6.72
C LYS A 52 -27.33 -2.16 8.24
N ARG A 53 -28.41 -1.53 8.71
CA ARG A 53 -28.82 -1.59 10.13
C ARG A 53 -30.34 -1.67 10.39
N ASP A 54 -31.18 -2.02 9.39
CA ASP A 54 -32.65 -1.99 9.55
C ASP A 54 -33.37 -3.35 9.36
N ASP A 55 -32.78 -4.49 9.75
CA ASP A 55 -33.47 -5.81 9.62
C ASP A 55 -33.53 -6.63 10.93
N GLU A 56 -33.43 -5.99 12.10
CA GLU A 56 -33.56 -6.70 13.40
C GLU A 56 -34.60 -6.07 14.35
N ASP A 57 -35.68 -5.48 13.82
CA ASP A 57 -36.76 -4.90 14.66
C ASP A 57 -38.19 -5.15 14.12
N ARG A 58 -38.39 -6.22 13.34
CA ARG A 58 -39.72 -6.70 12.88
C ARG A 58 -40.25 -7.93 13.62
N ARG A 59 -39.76 -8.16 14.83
CA ARG A 59 -40.31 -9.16 15.78
C ARG A 59 -40.62 -8.51 17.12
N ALA A 60 -41.62 -7.63 17.14
CA ALA A 60 -42.32 -7.20 18.35
C ALA A 60 -43.80 -7.03 18.03
#